data_AF-A0A4W5M3Z0-F1
#
_entry.id   AF-A0A4W5M3Z0-F1
#
_cell.length_a   1.000
_cell.length_b   1.000
_cell.length_c   1.000
_cell.angle_alpha   90.00
_cell.angle_beta   90.00
_cell.angle_gamma   90.00
#
_symmetry.space_group_name_H-M   'P 1'
#
loop_
_entity.id
_entity.type
_entity.pdbx_description
1 polymer ?
#
loop_
_entity_poly.entity_id
_entity_poly.type
_entity_poly.pdbx_seq_one_letter_code
_entity_poly.pdbx_strand_id
1 'polypeptide(L)'
;MGDGSVIPKFGSMKALLGIVAGAGASYGIYKLLSVTSFKENKKSAYSESHVPKNNSPGGIVLQPGSLLAKVSGLDVVRGGESQAVDVASSDIISRSPGSLEPQHLKMLLSLLQGSPNPSDRAQILITLGNTAAFTVNQDLIREFGGLHVIAGFLSDPVPEVRVQTLNALNNLSMNLRNQEQLKVYVAQVLELIEMSPVNSDLQMAALRLLTNLSITDDHHQLLRGSITLLLSLLVVSNQVLQVQSETFMDCCIACVYWNSTQM
;
A
#
# COMPACT_ATOMS: atom_id res chain seq x y z
N MET A 1 -5.66 -65.22 20.31
CA MET A 1 -4.55 -64.67 21.13
C MET A 1 -3.46 -64.28 20.14
N GLY A 2 -3.12 -63.04 19.83
CA GLY A 2 -3.54 -61.68 20.19
C GLY A 2 -2.68 -60.77 19.30
N ASP A 3 -3.28 -59.68 18.80
CA ASP A 3 -2.80 -58.79 17.73
C ASP A 3 -1.47 -58.06 17.96
N GLY A 4 -0.86 -57.57 16.88
CA GLY A 4 0.29 -56.66 16.94
C GLY A 4 0.75 -56.03 15.61
N SER A 5 -0.18 -55.53 14.79
CA SER A 5 0.11 -54.59 13.69
C SER A 5 0.34 -53.19 14.25
N VAL A 6 1.45 -52.52 13.90
CA VAL A 6 1.65 -51.08 14.19
C VAL A 6 1.92 -50.34 12.89
N ILE A 7 0.82 -49.81 12.34
CA ILE A 7 0.76 -48.71 11.38
C ILE A 7 1.10 -47.41 12.16
N PRO A 8 1.91 -46.47 11.61
CA PRO A 8 2.03 -45.15 12.22
C PRO A 8 0.70 -44.39 12.02
N LYS A 9 0.01 -44.17 13.14
CA LYS A 9 -1.26 -43.44 13.23
C LYS A 9 -1.08 -41.93 13.04
N PHE A 10 -1.89 -41.40 12.13
CA PHE A 10 -2.60 -40.12 12.20
C PHE A 10 -2.29 -39.23 13.41
N GLY A 11 -1.52 -38.18 13.19
CA GLY A 11 -1.20 -37.13 14.16
C GLY A 11 -1.32 -35.72 13.58
N SER A 12 -2.22 -35.49 12.62
CA SER A 12 -2.48 -34.17 12.03
C SER A 12 -3.96 -33.86 12.16
N MET A 13 -4.34 -33.15 13.23
CA MET A 13 -5.67 -32.51 13.34
C MET A 13 -5.81 -31.52 14.51
N LYS A 14 -4.78 -31.30 15.35
CA LYS A 14 -4.84 -30.31 16.44
C LYS A 14 -4.02 -29.03 16.19
N ALA A 15 -3.06 -29.03 15.27
CA ALA A 15 -2.30 -27.83 14.93
C ALA A 15 -3.06 -26.88 13.97
N LEU A 16 -3.99 -27.42 13.16
CA LEU A 16 -4.74 -26.63 12.17
C LEU A 16 -5.93 -25.86 12.77
N LEU A 17 -6.40 -26.25 13.96
CA LEU A 17 -7.45 -25.52 14.69
C LEU A 17 -6.94 -24.30 15.47
N GLY A 18 -5.63 -24.21 15.69
CA GLY A 18 -5.02 -23.06 16.41
C GLY A 18 -4.82 -21.82 15.54
N ILE A 19 -4.60 -21.99 14.23
CA ILE A 19 -4.25 -20.87 13.32
C ILE A 19 -5.51 -20.20 12.73
N VAL A 20 -6.60 -20.95 12.55
CA VAL A 20 -7.89 -20.38 12.10
C VAL A 20 -8.58 -19.57 13.21
N ALA A 21 -8.21 -19.76 14.48
CA ALA A 21 -8.73 -18.98 15.59
C ALA A 21 -8.05 -17.60 15.76
N GLY A 22 -6.87 -17.36 15.18
CA GLY A 22 -6.07 -16.15 15.41
C GLY A 22 -6.54 -14.90 14.66
N ALA A 23 -7.07 -15.05 13.45
CA ALA A 23 -7.54 -13.90 12.65
C ALA A 23 -8.94 -13.42 13.08
N GLY A 24 -9.82 -14.34 13.52
CA GLY A 24 -11.17 -14.02 13.98
C GLY A 24 -11.25 -13.47 15.40
N ALA A 25 -10.41 -13.99 16.32
CA ALA A 25 -10.40 -13.54 17.72
C ALA A 25 -9.89 -12.10 17.86
N SER A 26 -8.89 -11.72 17.06
CA SER A 26 -8.30 -10.37 17.08
C SER A 26 -9.31 -9.28 16.69
N TYR A 27 -10.15 -9.54 15.68
CA TYR A 27 -11.22 -8.62 15.30
C TYR A 27 -12.36 -8.58 16.34
N GLY A 28 -12.68 -9.71 16.97
CA GLY A 28 -13.67 -9.78 18.05
C GLY A 28 -13.25 -8.97 19.29
N ILE A 29 -11.98 -9.04 19.68
CA ILE A 29 -11.41 -8.28 20.80
C ILE A 29 -11.37 -6.77 20.47
N TYR A 30 -10.94 -6.41 19.25
CA TYR A 30 -10.98 -5.02 18.78
C TYR A 30 -12.41 -4.43 18.80
N LYS A 31 -13.42 -5.22 18.40
CA LYS A 31 -14.83 -4.81 18.44
C LYS A 31 -15.39 -4.69 19.86
N LEU A 32 -14.93 -5.52 20.79
CA LEU A 32 -15.36 -5.43 22.20
C LEU A 32 -14.75 -4.21 22.91
N LEU A 33 -13.46 -3.92 22.68
CA LEU A 33 -12.76 -2.77 23.28
C LEU A 33 -13.24 -1.41 22.72
N SER A 34 -13.63 -1.37 21.45
CA SER A 34 -14.23 -0.18 20.85
C SER A 34 -15.66 0.05 21.37
N VAL A 35 -16.47 -1.00 21.55
CA VAL A 35 -17.84 -0.87 22.09
C VAL A 35 -17.86 -0.46 23.57
N THR A 36 -16.89 -0.89 24.39
CA THR A 36 -16.79 -0.44 25.78
C THR A 36 -16.37 1.02 25.91
N SER A 37 -15.45 1.49 25.06
CA SER A 37 -15.02 2.90 25.05
C SER A 37 -16.12 3.87 24.63
N PHE A 38 -17.06 3.43 23.77
CA PHE A 38 -18.24 4.23 23.41
C PHE A 38 -19.33 4.26 24.49
N LYS A 39 -19.31 3.33 25.46
CA LYS A 39 -20.36 3.21 26.48
C LYS A 39 -20.09 4.05 27.73
N GLU A 40 -18.83 4.38 28.03
CA GLU A 40 -18.50 5.29 29.14
C GLU A 40 -18.80 6.76 28.81
N ASN A 41 -18.75 7.16 27.54
CA ASN A 41 -18.96 8.55 27.13
C ASN A 41 -20.44 9.00 27.05
N LYS A 42 -21.39 8.17 27.49
CA LYS A 42 -22.84 8.41 27.33
C LYS A 42 -23.64 8.45 28.64
N LYS A 43 -22.97 8.68 29.78
CA LYS A 43 -23.61 8.70 31.11
C LYS A 43 -23.94 10.10 31.67
N SER A 44 -23.94 11.16 30.86
CA SER A 44 -24.39 12.49 31.28
C SER A 44 -25.36 13.12 30.27
N ALA A 45 -26.65 12.79 30.38
CA ALA A 45 -27.79 13.68 30.10
C ALA A 45 -29.10 12.87 30.17
N TYR A 46 -29.81 13.01 31.28
CA TYR A 46 -31.18 12.56 31.50
C TYR A 46 -32.13 13.73 31.21
N SER A 47 -33.23 13.48 30.48
CA SER A 47 -34.61 13.90 30.83
C SER A 47 -35.60 13.77 29.65
N GLU A 48 -36.61 12.92 29.89
CA GLU A 48 -38.01 12.86 29.44
C GLU A 48 -38.55 13.69 28.25
N SER A 49 -39.29 13.04 27.33
CA SER A 49 -40.77 12.96 27.39
C SER A 49 -41.44 12.25 26.18
N HIS A 50 -42.47 11.46 26.52
CA HIS A 50 -43.66 10.92 25.81
C HIS A 50 -43.79 10.71 24.27
N VAL A 51 -44.40 9.54 23.99
CA VAL A 51 -44.90 8.81 22.78
C VAL A 51 -46.24 9.43 22.24
N PRO A 52 -46.78 9.25 20.98
CA PRO A 52 -46.82 8.03 20.14
C PRO A 52 -46.62 8.08 18.60
N LYS A 53 -46.08 6.94 18.12
CA LYS A 53 -46.34 6.13 16.90
C LYS A 53 -47.00 6.76 15.66
N ASN A 54 -46.32 6.61 14.51
CA ASN A 54 -46.95 6.05 13.29
C ASN A 54 -45.93 5.34 12.36
N ASN A 55 -46.40 4.27 11.71
CA ASN A 55 -45.62 3.29 10.93
C ASN A 55 -45.17 3.78 9.54
N SER A 56 -43.94 3.41 9.11
CA SER A 56 -43.56 2.81 7.78
C SER A 56 -42.04 2.96 7.50
N PRO A 57 -41.42 2.13 6.61
CA PRO A 57 -40.08 1.59 6.85
C PRO A 57 -38.92 2.32 6.15
N GLY A 58 -37.75 2.29 6.80
CA GLY A 58 -36.46 2.19 6.09
C GLY A 58 -35.82 3.46 5.53
N GLY A 59 -35.80 4.57 6.28
CA GLY A 59 -34.91 5.70 5.99
C GLY A 59 -33.72 5.69 6.96
N ILE A 60 -32.48 5.57 6.46
CA ILE A 60 -31.29 5.81 7.28
C ILE A 60 -31.29 7.29 7.66
N VAL A 61 -31.60 7.61 8.92
CA VAL A 61 -31.50 8.96 9.46
C VAL A 61 -30.02 9.31 9.53
N LEU A 62 -29.56 10.11 8.56
CA LEU A 62 -28.20 10.63 8.53
C LEU A 62 -28.03 11.63 9.67
N GLN A 63 -27.08 11.34 10.56
CA GLN A 63 -26.75 12.26 11.66
C GLN A 63 -26.12 13.55 11.11
N PRO A 64 -26.52 14.73 11.62
CA PRO A 64 -25.89 16.00 11.26
C PRO A 64 -24.38 15.95 11.52
N GLY A 65 -23.57 16.19 10.48
CA GLY A 65 -22.11 16.13 10.55
C GLY A 65 -21.48 14.81 10.09
N SER A 66 -22.28 13.78 9.75
CA SER A 66 -21.75 12.57 9.11
C SER A 66 -21.17 12.88 7.73
N LEU A 67 -20.16 12.11 7.31
CA LEU A 67 -19.56 12.26 5.98
C LEU A 67 -20.62 12.18 4.89
N LEU A 68 -21.50 11.18 4.93
CA LEU A 68 -22.61 11.03 3.98
C LEU A 68 -23.50 12.27 3.94
N ALA A 69 -23.85 12.87 5.08
CA ALA A 69 -24.61 14.12 5.10
C ALA A 69 -23.87 15.29 4.44
N LYS A 70 -22.53 15.31 4.47
CA LYS A 70 -21.71 16.32 3.80
C LYS A 70 -21.53 16.07 2.30
N VAL A 71 -21.54 14.81 1.84
CA VAL A 71 -21.37 14.47 0.41
C VAL A 71 -22.69 14.32 -0.34
N SER A 72 -23.83 14.21 0.34
CA SER A 72 -25.16 14.10 -0.28
C SER A 72 -25.54 15.28 -1.19
N GLY A 73 -24.82 16.39 -1.14
CA GLY A 73 -25.03 17.56 -2.01
C GLY A 73 -24.06 17.68 -3.20
N LEU A 74 -23.16 16.71 -3.42
CA LEU A 74 -22.28 16.72 -4.60
C LEU A 74 -23.00 16.08 -5.79
N ASP A 75 -23.46 16.92 -6.71
CA ASP A 75 -24.05 16.48 -7.97
C ASP A 75 -22.95 15.93 -8.90
N VAL A 76 -22.86 14.60 -9.01
CA VAL A 76 -22.02 13.96 -10.01
C VAL A 76 -22.79 14.03 -11.32
N VAL A 77 -22.42 15.00 -12.18
CA VAL A 77 -22.98 15.17 -13.53
C VAL A 77 -22.96 13.82 -14.26
N ARG A 78 -24.13 13.15 -14.29
CA ARG A 78 -24.42 12.05 -15.19
C ARG A 78 -24.81 12.66 -16.51
N GLY A 79 -23.84 12.80 -17.42
CA GLY A 79 -24.10 13.18 -18.80
C GLY A 79 -25.02 12.16 -19.46
N GLY A 80 -26.15 12.63 -20.00
CA GLY A 80 -27.09 11.79 -20.73
C GLY A 80 -28.43 12.46 -21.00
N GLU A 81 -28.45 13.56 -21.74
CA GLU A 81 -29.67 14.01 -22.44
C GLU A 81 -29.45 13.87 -23.96
N SER A 82 -30.27 13.01 -24.56
CA SER A 82 -30.38 12.84 -26.00
C SER A 82 -30.94 14.09 -26.66
N GLN A 83 -30.16 14.74 -27.52
CA GLN A 83 -30.69 15.48 -28.66
C GLN A 83 -29.93 15.08 -29.91
N ALA A 84 -30.69 14.54 -30.87
CA ALA A 84 -30.21 14.14 -32.17
C ALA A 84 -29.84 15.37 -33.00
N VAL A 85 -28.59 15.46 -33.44
CA VAL A 85 -28.19 16.21 -34.63
C VAL A 85 -27.09 15.42 -35.33
N ASP A 86 -27.42 14.85 -36.49
CA ASP A 86 -26.46 14.31 -37.45
C ASP A 86 -25.61 15.46 -38.00
N VAL A 87 -24.28 15.42 -37.86
CA VAL A 87 -23.27 15.69 -38.91
C VAL A 87 -21.92 15.12 -38.45
N ALA A 88 -21.25 14.46 -39.38
CA ALA A 88 -19.98 13.77 -39.24
C ALA A 88 -18.76 14.65 -38.86
N SER A 89 -17.79 13.96 -38.26
CA SER A 89 -16.34 14.21 -38.25
C SER A 89 -15.72 15.10 -37.18
N SER A 90 -14.64 14.51 -36.65
CA SER A 90 -13.51 15.08 -35.90
C SER A 90 -13.69 15.20 -34.39
N ASP A 91 -13.06 14.24 -33.71
CA ASP A 91 -12.17 14.50 -32.59
C ASP A 91 -12.76 15.33 -31.44
N ILE A 92 -13.73 14.76 -30.74
CA ILE A 92 -13.82 15.01 -29.30
C ILE A 92 -12.69 14.21 -28.64
N ILE A 93 -11.46 14.66 -28.86
CA ILE A 93 -10.33 14.27 -28.01
C ILE A 93 -10.69 14.80 -26.63
N SER A 94 -11.04 13.88 -25.74
CA SER A 94 -11.09 14.08 -24.29
C SER A 94 -9.68 14.37 -23.78
N ARG A 95 -9.08 15.48 -24.22
CA ARG A 95 -7.86 16.01 -23.62
C ARG A 95 -8.28 16.58 -22.27
N SER A 96 -8.31 15.71 -21.27
CA SER A 96 -8.28 16.12 -19.88
C SER A 96 -7.11 17.12 -19.72
N PRO A 97 -7.29 18.31 -19.11
CA PRO A 97 -6.26 19.34 -19.00
C PRO A 97 -5.04 18.95 -18.13
N GLY A 98 -4.85 17.66 -17.82
CA GLY A 98 -3.80 17.16 -16.94
C GLY A 98 -3.08 15.90 -17.43
N SER A 99 -3.25 15.49 -18.70
CA SER A 99 -2.46 14.38 -19.23
C SER A 99 -1.04 14.85 -19.58
N LEU A 100 -0.08 14.54 -18.72
CA LEU A 100 1.33 14.80 -19.01
C LEU A 100 1.74 14.01 -20.25
N GLU A 101 2.01 14.73 -21.33
CA GLU A 101 2.50 14.11 -22.55
C GLU A 101 3.82 13.34 -22.31
N PRO A 102 4.09 12.25 -23.05
CA PRO A 102 5.29 11.43 -22.88
C PRO A 102 6.61 12.23 -22.94
N GLN A 103 6.63 13.33 -23.71
CA GLN A 103 7.78 14.24 -23.78
C GLN A 103 8.12 14.91 -22.44
N HIS A 104 7.11 15.20 -21.61
CA HIS A 104 7.32 15.80 -20.29
C HIS A 104 7.98 14.81 -19.32
N LEU A 105 7.64 13.52 -19.41
CA LEU A 105 8.31 12.48 -18.63
C LEU A 105 9.79 12.35 -19.00
N LYS A 106 10.13 12.35 -20.30
CA LYS A 106 11.53 12.38 -20.75
C LYS A 106 12.27 13.63 -20.26
N MET A 107 11.61 14.78 -20.31
CA MET A 107 12.17 16.03 -19.81
C MET A 107 12.47 15.96 -18.31
N LEU A 108 11.54 15.46 -17.50
CA LEU A 108 11.74 15.28 -16.06
C LEU A 108 12.90 14.33 -15.75
N LEU A 109 13.00 13.20 -16.47
CA LEU A 109 14.12 12.26 -16.30
C LEU A 109 15.47 12.92 -16.66
N SER A 110 15.52 13.69 -17.75
CA SER A 110 16.72 14.43 -18.14
C SER A 110 17.11 15.50 -17.10
N LEU A 111 16.13 16.27 -16.60
CA LEU A 111 16.36 17.26 -15.56
C LEU A 111 16.85 16.63 -14.25
N LEU A 112 16.32 15.47 -13.88
CA LEU A 112 16.76 14.73 -12.69
C LEU A 112 18.25 14.37 -12.79
N GLN A 113 18.71 13.87 -13.94
CA GLN A 113 20.10 13.51 -14.17
C GLN A 113 21.04 14.72 -14.23
N GLY A 114 20.56 15.84 -14.78
CA GLY A 114 21.36 17.04 -14.98
C GLY A 114 21.39 18.01 -13.80
N SER A 115 20.55 17.81 -12.77
CA SER A 115 20.40 18.80 -11.70
C SER A 115 21.48 18.67 -10.60
N PRO A 116 22.34 19.70 -10.41
CA PRO A 116 23.33 19.69 -9.34
C PRO A 116 22.71 19.93 -7.96
N ASN A 117 21.54 20.57 -7.90
CA ASN A 117 20.91 21.02 -6.67
C ASN A 117 20.01 19.91 -6.06
N PRO A 118 20.27 19.47 -4.82
CA PRO A 118 19.46 18.44 -4.16
C PRO A 118 17.98 18.80 -4.03
N SER A 119 17.64 20.07 -3.82
CA SER A 119 16.25 20.51 -3.71
C SER A 119 15.48 20.32 -5.02
N ASP A 120 16.12 20.61 -6.14
CA ASP A 120 15.52 20.41 -7.46
C ASP A 120 15.34 18.92 -7.75
N ARG A 121 16.35 18.08 -7.41
CA ARG A 121 16.23 16.62 -7.54
C ARG A 121 15.07 16.07 -6.72
N ALA A 122 14.93 16.49 -5.46
CA ALA A 122 13.82 16.07 -4.61
C ALA A 122 12.46 16.47 -5.22
N GLN A 123 12.32 17.70 -5.71
CA GLN A 123 11.08 18.17 -6.34
C GLN A 123 10.74 17.40 -7.63
N ILE A 124 11.75 17.09 -8.44
CA ILE A 124 11.58 16.29 -9.66
C ILE A 124 11.17 14.85 -9.30
N LEU A 125 11.78 14.23 -8.29
CA LEU A 125 11.43 12.90 -7.80
C LEU A 125 10.00 12.86 -7.25
N ILE A 126 9.58 13.86 -6.47
CA ILE A 126 8.20 14.00 -6.01
C ILE A 126 7.24 14.08 -7.20
N THR A 127 7.59 14.89 -8.20
CA THR A 127 6.79 15.02 -9.43
C THR A 127 6.68 13.66 -10.12
N LEU A 128 7.80 13.00 -10.43
CA LEU A 128 7.82 11.68 -11.07
C LEU A 128 7.02 10.64 -10.26
N GLY A 129 7.16 10.62 -8.93
CA GLY A 129 6.40 9.74 -8.05
C GLY A 129 4.88 9.97 -8.12
N ASN A 130 4.44 11.22 -8.15
CA ASN A 130 3.03 11.56 -8.32
C ASN A 130 2.52 11.17 -9.71
N THR A 131 3.33 11.38 -10.76
CA THR A 131 2.95 10.96 -12.12
C THR A 131 2.82 9.45 -12.26
N ALA A 132 3.62 8.69 -11.50
CA ALA A 132 3.58 7.23 -11.45
C ALA A 132 2.34 6.67 -10.74
N ALA A 133 1.40 7.50 -10.27
CA ALA A 133 0.09 7.05 -9.80
C ALA A 133 -0.78 6.46 -10.94
N PHE A 134 -0.45 6.78 -12.20
CA PHE A 134 -1.16 6.27 -13.38
C PHE A 134 -0.36 5.16 -14.05
N THR A 135 -0.98 4.00 -14.30
CA THR A 135 -0.31 2.83 -14.93
C THR A 135 0.34 3.16 -16.27
N VAL A 136 -0.31 3.99 -17.10
CA VAL A 136 0.26 4.44 -18.39
C VAL A 136 1.60 5.15 -18.18
N ASN A 137 1.72 5.98 -17.15
CA ASN A 137 2.97 6.68 -16.84
C ASN A 137 4.01 5.73 -16.24
N GLN A 138 3.60 4.74 -15.45
CA GLN A 138 4.51 3.71 -14.95
C GLN A 138 5.15 2.93 -16.10
N ASP A 139 4.38 2.61 -17.14
CA ASP A 139 4.88 1.93 -18.34
C ASP A 139 5.81 2.83 -19.15
N LEU A 140 5.41 4.08 -19.42
CA LEU A 140 6.23 5.05 -20.16
C LEU A 140 7.58 5.34 -19.46
N ILE A 141 7.57 5.51 -18.14
CA ILE A 141 8.80 5.73 -17.35
C ILE A 141 9.73 4.52 -17.49
N ARG A 142 9.20 3.29 -17.44
CA ARG A 142 10.00 2.08 -17.68
C ARG A 142 10.56 2.03 -19.09
N GLU A 143 9.74 2.31 -20.11
CA GLU A 143 10.15 2.30 -21.52
C GLU A 143 11.22 3.36 -21.83
N PHE A 144 11.26 4.46 -21.09
CA PHE A 144 12.31 5.47 -21.19
C PHE A 144 13.56 5.16 -20.35
N GLY A 145 13.66 3.96 -19.75
CA GLY A 145 14.77 3.59 -18.86
C GLY A 145 14.77 4.32 -17.51
N GLY A 146 13.66 4.97 -17.18
CA GLY A 146 13.53 5.83 -16.01
C GLY A 146 13.66 5.10 -14.68
N LEU A 147 13.38 3.79 -14.63
CA LEU A 147 13.55 3.01 -13.39
C LEU A 147 15.01 3.03 -12.90
N HIS A 148 15.97 2.79 -13.80
CA HIS A 148 17.39 2.84 -13.45
C HIS A 148 17.86 4.27 -13.14
N VAL A 149 17.38 5.25 -13.90
CA VAL A 149 17.67 6.67 -13.65
C VAL A 149 17.23 7.09 -12.25
N ILE A 150 16.00 6.76 -11.87
CA ILE A 150 15.45 7.10 -10.55
C ILE A 150 16.19 6.31 -9.45
N ALA A 151 16.41 5.01 -9.63
CA ALA A 151 17.11 4.18 -8.67
C ALA A 151 18.57 4.59 -8.45
N GLY A 152 19.21 5.23 -9.42
CA GLY A 152 20.56 5.81 -9.25
C GLY A 152 20.67 6.81 -8.10
N PHE A 153 19.55 7.41 -7.67
CA PHE A 153 19.50 8.35 -6.55
C PHE A 153 19.32 7.69 -5.17
N LEU A 154 19.25 6.34 -5.09
CA LEU A 154 19.30 5.61 -3.81
C LEU A 154 20.62 5.85 -3.06
N SER A 155 21.68 6.23 -3.77
CA SER A 155 22.99 6.59 -3.23
C SER A 155 23.22 8.09 -3.08
N ASP A 156 22.19 8.93 -3.25
CA ASP A 156 22.35 10.39 -3.12
C ASP A 156 22.84 10.74 -1.70
N PRO A 157 23.84 11.63 -1.54
CA PRO A 157 24.35 12.00 -0.23
C PRO A 157 23.29 12.67 0.66
N VAL A 158 22.25 13.26 0.06
CA VAL A 158 21.18 13.94 0.78
C VAL A 158 20.06 12.95 1.15
N PRO A 159 19.77 12.74 2.46
CA PRO A 159 18.74 11.80 2.91
C PRO A 159 17.36 12.08 2.31
N GLU A 160 16.98 13.35 2.19
CA GLU A 160 15.70 13.75 1.62
C GLU A 160 15.53 13.29 0.17
N VAL A 161 16.60 13.38 -0.65
CA VAL A 161 16.57 12.88 -2.03
C VAL A 161 16.35 11.37 -2.03
N ARG A 162 17.04 10.62 -1.17
CA ARG A 162 16.84 9.17 -1.04
C ARG A 162 15.42 8.80 -0.62
N VAL A 163 14.80 9.56 0.29
CA VAL A 163 13.39 9.37 0.69
C VAL A 163 12.49 9.55 -0.53
N GLN A 164 12.67 10.62 -1.31
CA GLN A 164 11.84 10.87 -2.49
C GLN A 164 12.08 9.87 -3.62
N THR A 165 13.32 9.36 -3.75
CA THR A 165 13.63 8.24 -4.64
C THR A 165 12.83 7.01 -4.26
N LEU A 166 12.87 6.60 -2.99
CA LEU A 166 12.13 5.43 -2.50
C LEU A 166 10.61 5.58 -2.69
N ASN A 167 10.06 6.76 -2.42
CA ASN A 167 8.63 7.04 -2.64
C ASN A 167 8.24 6.95 -4.13
N ALA A 168 9.07 7.50 -5.02
CA ALA A 168 8.83 7.40 -6.47
C ALA A 168 8.90 5.94 -6.94
N LEU A 169 9.91 5.19 -6.49
CA LEU A 169 10.06 3.76 -6.80
C LEU A 169 8.90 2.94 -6.24
N ASN A 170 8.37 3.25 -5.06
CA ASN A 170 7.23 2.57 -4.45
C ASN A 170 5.96 2.70 -5.31
N ASN A 171 5.71 3.87 -5.90
CA ASN A 171 4.58 4.05 -6.80
C ASN A 171 4.81 3.32 -8.14
N LEU A 172 6.04 3.38 -8.66
CA LEU A 172 6.42 2.66 -9.88
C LEU A 172 6.33 1.15 -9.73
N SER A 173 6.62 0.61 -8.54
CA SER A 173 6.60 -0.82 -8.24
C SER A 173 5.18 -1.37 -8.09
N MET A 174 4.12 -0.57 -8.19
CA MET A 174 2.75 -1.10 -8.29
C MET A 174 2.50 -1.84 -9.63
N ASN A 175 3.39 -1.69 -10.61
CA ASN A 175 3.36 -2.42 -11.86
C ASN A 175 4.28 -3.66 -11.79
N LEU A 176 3.74 -4.86 -12.00
CA LEU A 176 4.50 -6.12 -11.94
C LEU A 176 5.71 -6.15 -12.90
N ARG A 177 5.60 -5.56 -14.10
CA ARG A 177 6.75 -5.49 -15.04
C ARG A 177 7.86 -4.58 -14.53
N ASN A 178 7.52 -3.57 -13.73
CA ASN A 178 8.51 -2.72 -13.08
C ASN A 178 9.18 -3.45 -11.92
N GLN A 179 8.43 -4.26 -11.15
CA GLN A 179 9.00 -5.05 -10.05
C GLN A 179 10.11 -5.98 -10.52
N GLU A 180 9.93 -6.66 -11.67
CA GLU A 180 10.96 -7.52 -12.26
C GLU A 180 12.27 -6.78 -12.59
N GLN A 181 12.20 -5.51 -12.95
CA GLN A 181 13.40 -4.69 -13.20
C GLN A 181 13.97 -4.08 -11.91
N LEU A 182 13.12 -3.79 -10.92
CA LEU A 182 13.52 -3.15 -9.67
C LEU A 182 14.09 -4.13 -8.64
N LYS A 183 13.86 -5.44 -8.79
CA LYS A 183 14.35 -6.45 -7.83
C LYS A 183 15.87 -6.44 -7.64
N VAL A 184 16.63 -5.94 -8.62
CA VAL A 184 18.10 -5.80 -8.52
C VAL A 184 18.53 -4.81 -7.42
N TYR A 185 17.67 -3.89 -6.99
CA TYR A 185 17.98 -2.89 -5.95
C TYR A 185 17.60 -3.34 -4.54
N VAL A 186 17.00 -4.52 -4.37
CA VAL A 186 16.54 -5.03 -3.07
C VAL A 186 17.65 -5.00 -2.01
N ALA A 187 18.86 -5.46 -2.35
CA ALA A 187 19.97 -5.50 -1.41
C ALA A 187 20.37 -4.10 -0.94
N GLN A 188 20.41 -3.13 -1.87
CA GLN A 188 20.71 -1.74 -1.55
C GLN A 188 19.61 -1.11 -0.69
N VAL A 189 18.33 -1.43 -0.92
CA VAL A 189 17.22 -0.93 -0.11
C VAL A 189 17.26 -1.50 1.31
N LEU A 190 17.64 -2.78 1.47
CA LEU A 190 17.87 -3.38 2.78
C LEU A 190 19.03 -2.72 3.53
N GLU A 191 20.14 -2.43 2.86
CA GLU A 191 21.26 -1.69 3.43
C GLU A 191 20.83 -0.29 3.90
N LEU A 192 19.97 0.40 3.13
CA LEU A 192 19.39 1.67 3.57
C LEU A 192 18.57 1.51 4.86
N ILE A 193 17.83 0.42 5.06
CA ILE A 193 17.08 0.17 6.31
C ILE A 193 18.03 -0.03 7.48
N GLU A 194 19.09 -0.81 7.29
CA GLU A 194 20.08 -1.15 8.33
C GLU A 194 20.89 0.08 8.77
N MET A 195 21.32 0.90 7.80
CA MET A 195 22.20 2.05 8.05
C MET A 195 21.44 3.32 8.47
N SER A 196 20.11 3.32 8.44
CA SER A 196 19.30 4.48 8.80
C SER A 196 18.98 4.54 10.29
N PRO A 197 18.83 5.75 10.87
CA PRO A 197 18.29 5.89 12.22
C PRO A 197 16.93 5.19 12.35
N VAL A 198 16.75 4.49 13.47
CA VAL A 198 15.48 3.82 13.79
C VAL A 198 14.34 4.83 13.75
N ASN A 199 13.23 4.47 13.09
CA ASN A 199 12.04 5.30 12.90
C ASN A 199 12.20 6.49 11.93
N SER A 200 13.29 6.55 11.16
CA SER A 200 13.44 7.58 10.13
C SER A 200 12.47 7.39 8.96
N ASP A 201 12.12 8.50 8.30
CA ASP A 201 11.31 8.47 7.08
C ASP A 201 11.96 7.64 5.97
N LEU A 202 13.30 7.59 5.95
CA LEU A 202 14.06 6.78 5.01
C LEU A 202 13.83 5.28 5.24
N GLN A 203 13.86 4.83 6.49
CA GLN A 203 13.58 3.46 6.87
C GLN A 203 12.13 3.07 6.53
N MET A 204 11.19 3.99 6.76
CA MET A 204 9.79 3.83 6.41
C MET A 204 9.59 3.69 4.88
N ALA A 205 10.13 4.62 4.10
CA ALA A 205 10.02 4.59 2.64
C ALA A 205 10.63 3.32 2.03
N ALA A 206 11.75 2.86 2.58
CA ALA A 206 12.42 1.63 2.15
C ALA A 206 11.57 0.38 2.42
N LEU A 207 11.00 0.24 3.62
CA LEU A 207 10.11 -0.88 3.95
C LEU A 207 8.87 -0.93 3.05
N ARG A 208 8.29 0.23 2.70
CA ARG A 208 7.14 0.30 1.77
C ARG A 208 7.50 -0.23 0.39
N LEU A 209 8.63 0.21 -0.15
CA LEU A 209 9.11 -0.29 -1.44
C LEU A 209 9.35 -1.81 -1.39
N LEU A 210 10.03 -2.32 -0.36
CA LEU A 210 10.25 -3.76 -0.21
C LEU A 210 8.93 -4.54 -0.08
N THR A 211 7.92 -3.96 0.59
CA THR A 211 6.57 -4.55 0.65
C THR A 211 5.96 -4.71 -0.74
N ASN A 212 6.05 -3.69 -1.60
CA ASN A 212 5.55 -3.82 -2.97
C ASN A 212 6.35 -4.80 -3.81
N LEU A 213 7.67 -4.89 -3.60
CA LEU A 213 8.52 -5.83 -4.34
C LEU A 213 8.32 -7.29 -3.89
N SER A 214 7.86 -7.52 -2.65
CA SER A 214 7.70 -8.86 -2.03
C SER A 214 6.75 -9.84 -2.72
N ILE A 215 6.08 -9.40 -3.78
CA ILE A 215 5.10 -10.19 -4.54
C ILE A 215 5.79 -11.13 -5.55
N THR A 216 7.04 -10.88 -5.95
CA THR A 216 7.74 -11.71 -6.95
C THR A 216 8.43 -12.95 -6.32
N ASP A 217 8.80 -13.97 -7.09
CA ASP A 217 9.13 -15.30 -6.55
C ASP A 217 10.49 -15.44 -5.83
N ASP A 218 11.35 -14.42 -5.86
CA ASP A 218 12.75 -14.51 -5.39
C ASP A 218 12.98 -14.11 -3.91
N HIS A 219 11.91 -13.94 -3.11
CA HIS A 219 11.99 -13.29 -1.78
C HIS A 219 12.51 -14.15 -0.63
N HIS A 220 12.65 -15.46 -0.82
CA HIS A 220 13.17 -16.36 0.21
C HIS A 220 14.60 -16.00 0.64
N GLN A 221 15.43 -15.62 -0.34
CA GLN A 221 16.81 -15.22 -0.08
C GLN A 221 16.87 -13.87 0.65
N LEU A 222 15.97 -12.95 0.29
CA LEU A 222 15.82 -11.65 0.93
C LEU A 222 15.51 -11.81 2.42
N LEU A 223 14.46 -12.59 2.75
CA LEU A 223 14.08 -12.87 4.14
C LEU A 223 15.20 -13.52 4.92
N ARG A 224 15.87 -14.54 4.34
CA ARG A 224 16.92 -15.27 5.04
C ARG A 224 18.09 -14.38 5.44
N GLY A 225 18.49 -13.45 4.56
CA GLY A 225 19.57 -12.51 4.84
C GLY A 225 19.20 -11.40 5.82
N SER A 226 17.91 -11.07 5.92
CA SER A 226 17.44 -9.86 6.61
C SER A 226 16.62 -10.14 7.87
N ILE A 227 16.39 -11.40 8.23
CA ILE A 227 15.47 -11.77 9.31
C ILE A 227 15.85 -11.13 10.65
N THR A 228 17.14 -11.07 10.98
CA THR A 228 17.60 -10.44 12.23
C THR A 228 17.32 -8.93 12.24
N LEU A 229 17.55 -8.26 11.11
CA LEU A 229 17.22 -6.84 10.94
C LEU A 229 15.71 -6.62 11.15
N LEU A 230 14.86 -7.39 10.48
CA LEU A 230 13.40 -7.25 10.56
C LEU A 230 12.88 -7.53 11.98
N LEU A 231 13.37 -8.59 12.64
CA LEU A 231 13.02 -8.89 14.03
C LEU A 231 13.47 -7.78 14.98
N SER A 232 14.64 -7.18 14.74
CA SER A 232 15.11 -6.05 15.55
C SER A 232 14.16 -4.85 15.42
N LEU A 233 13.69 -4.54 14.21
CA LEU A 233 12.74 -3.45 13.97
C LEU A 233 11.42 -3.69 14.71
N LEU A 234 10.90 -4.91 14.75
CA LEU A 234 9.70 -5.23 15.54
C LEU A 234 9.84 -4.91 17.03
N VAL A 235 11.04 -5.00 17.57
CA VAL A 235 11.29 -4.79 19.00
C VAL A 235 11.56 -3.33 19.32
N VAL A 236 12.36 -2.64 18.48
CA VAL A 236 12.94 -1.33 18.84
C VAL A 236 12.23 -0.14 18.20
N SER A 237 11.45 -0.36 17.14
CA SER A 237 10.80 0.72 16.40
C SER A 237 9.45 1.13 17.02
N ASN A 238 8.90 2.26 16.57
CA ASN A 238 7.59 2.74 16.98
C ASN A 238 6.47 1.93 16.30
N GLN A 239 5.23 2.10 16.77
CA GLN A 239 4.09 1.35 16.26
C GLN A 239 3.90 1.46 14.73
N VAL A 240 4.20 2.61 14.13
CA VAL A 240 4.01 2.82 12.68
C VAL A 240 4.99 1.95 11.87
N LEU A 241 6.26 1.98 12.25
CA LEU A 241 7.29 1.21 11.56
C LEU A 241 7.16 -0.30 11.85
N GLN A 242 6.78 -0.67 13.09
CA GLN A 242 6.48 -2.06 13.45
C GLN A 242 5.40 -2.64 12.55
N VAL A 243 4.25 -1.95 12.40
CA VAL A 243 3.15 -2.41 11.54
C VAL A 243 3.59 -2.57 10.09
N GLN A 244 4.43 -1.67 9.56
CA GLN A 244 4.96 -1.85 8.21
C GLN A 244 5.92 -3.06 8.13
N SER A 245 6.80 -3.22 9.11
CA SER A 245 7.74 -4.35 9.15
C SER A 245 6.99 -5.68 9.22
N GLU A 246 5.94 -5.77 10.03
CA GLU A 246 5.01 -6.92 10.09
C GLU A 246 4.37 -7.17 8.73
N THR A 247 3.80 -6.12 8.11
CA THR A 247 3.18 -6.23 6.78
C THR A 247 4.16 -6.78 5.75
N PHE A 248 5.41 -6.29 5.75
CA PHE A 248 6.44 -6.78 4.83
C PHE A 248 6.76 -8.26 5.06
N MET A 249 6.93 -8.68 6.31
CA MET A 249 7.20 -10.08 6.64
C MET A 249 6.02 -10.99 6.26
N ASP A 250 4.78 -10.56 6.52
CA ASP A 250 3.57 -11.30 6.14
C ASP A 250 3.47 -11.49 4.63
N CYS A 251 3.74 -10.45 3.84
CA CYS A 251 3.75 -10.56 2.38
C CYS A 251 4.82 -11.56 1.89
N CYS A 252 6.03 -11.53 2.47
CA CYS A 252 7.07 -12.47 2.09
C CYS A 252 6.73 -13.91 2.49
N ILE A 253 6.14 -14.12 3.67
CA ILE A 253 5.67 -15.44 4.12
C ILE A 253 4.57 -15.95 3.19
N ALA A 254 3.60 -15.12 2.82
CA ALA A 254 2.53 -15.48 1.89
C ALA A 254 3.08 -15.90 0.51
N CYS A 255 4.06 -15.16 -0.01
CA CYS A 255 4.76 -15.51 -1.26
C CYS A 255 5.47 -16.88 -1.16
N VAL A 256 6.17 -17.14 -0.05
CA VAL A 256 6.85 -18.42 0.22
C VAL A 256 5.86 -19.59 0.22
N TYR A 257 4.73 -19.43 0.91
CA TYR A 257 3.70 -20.45 0.97
C TYR A 257 3.06 -20.69 -0.40
N TRP A 258 2.75 -19.62 -1.15
CA TRP A 258 2.20 -19.73 -2.50
C TRP A 258 3.09 -20.57 -3.42
N ASN A 259 4.38 -20.27 -3.47
CA ASN A 259 5.34 -20.99 -4.32
C ASN A 259 5.55 -22.44 -3.92
N SER A 260 5.50 -22.74 -2.62
CA SER A 260 5.63 -24.11 -2.11
C SER A 260 4.42 -25.00 -2.46
N THR A 261 3.27 -24.41 -2.79
CA THR A 261 2.04 -25.16 -3.14
C THR A 261 1.82 -25.39 -4.64
N GLN A 262 2.62 -24.73 -5.50
CA GLN A 262 2.55 -24.87 -6.96
C GLN A 262 3.55 -25.90 -7.51
N MET A 263 4.42 -26.47 -6.66
CA MET A 263 5.37 -27.55 -6.97
C MET A 263 4.84 -28.90 -6.50
#